data_AF-A0A971CZ34-F1
#
_entry.id   AF-A0A971CZ34-F1
#
_cell.length_a   1.000
_cell.length_b   1.000
_cell.length_c   1.000
_cell.angle_alpha   90.00
_cell.angle_beta   90.00
_cell.angle_gamma   90.00
#
_symmetry.space_group_name_H-M   'P 1'
#
loop_
_entity.id
_entity.type
_entity.pdbx_description
1 polymer ?
#
loop_
_entity_poly.entity_id
_entity_poly.type
_entity_poly.pdbx_seq_one_letter_code
_entity_poly.pdbx_strand_id
1 'polypeptide(L)'
;MKNISLKQICAIVVLVIVVLFAFFNWHSVEVNFLIFSVRMPALVLILVSLVIGIAIGWIFKRSDVRKIVEEARAEAEQRLK
;
A
#
# COMPACT_ATOMS: atom_id res chain seq x y z
N MET A 1 2.88 26.98 31.14
CA MET A 1 2.23 25.70 30.74
C MET A 1 2.05 25.73 29.24
N LYS A 2 2.49 24.71 28.50
CA LYS A 2 2.42 24.69 27.02
C LYS A 2 1.00 24.34 26.60
N ASN A 3 0.32 25.25 25.91
CA ASN A 3 -1.06 25.03 25.45
C ASN A 3 -1.04 23.96 24.36
N ILE A 4 -1.72 22.84 24.59
CA ILE A 4 -1.88 21.80 23.57
C ILE A 4 -2.79 22.35 22.48
N SER A 5 -2.28 22.42 21.25
CA SER A 5 -3.07 22.88 20.11
C SER A 5 -4.06 21.82 19.63
N LEU A 6 -5.18 22.24 19.04
CA LEU A 6 -6.21 21.34 18.49
C LEU A 6 -5.62 20.29 17.54
N LYS A 7 -4.63 20.69 16.72
CA LYS A 7 -3.91 19.79 15.81
C LYS A 7 -3.22 18.65 16.55
N GLN A 8 -2.60 18.94 17.70
CA GLN A 8 -1.94 17.93 18.53
C GLN A 8 -2.96 16.99 19.18
N ILE A 9 -4.11 17.51 19.62
CA ILE A 9 -5.18 16.69 20.17
C ILE A 9 -5.69 15.71 19.09
N CYS A 10 -5.99 16.21 17.89
CA CYS A 10 -6.41 15.37 16.77
C CYS A 10 -5.36 14.31 16.42
N ALA A 11 -4.07 14.69 16.39
CA ALA A 11 -2.99 13.76 16.11
C ALA A 11 -2.89 12.65 17.18
N ILE A 12 -3.02 12.99 18.47
CA ILE A 12 -3.03 12.02 19.57
C ILE A 12 -4.22 11.07 19.44
N VAL A 13 -5.43 11.60 19.15
CA VAL A 13 -6.62 10.76 18.96
C VAL A 13 -6.42 9.78 17.80
N VAL A 14 -5.94 10.26 16.65
CA VAL A 14 -5.64 9.40 15.50
C VAL A 14 -4.60 8.33 15.86
N LEU A 15 -3.54 8.72 16.56
CA LEU A 15 -2.49 7.78 16.98
C LEU A 15 -3.07 6.68 17.90
N VAL A 16 -3.90 7.05 18.87
CA VAL A 16 -4.56 6.09 19.77
C VAL A 16 -5.45 5.12 18.98
N ILE A 17 -6.23 5.62 18.02
CA ILE A 17 -7.07 4.78 17.15
C ILE A 17 -6.22 3.76 16.38
N VAL A 18 -5.09 4.19 15.80
CA VAL A 18 -4.18 3.30 15.07
C VAL A 18 -3.60 2.22 15.98
N VAL A 19 -3.19 2.56 17.20
CA VAL A 19 -2.65 1.60 18.17
C VAL A 19 -3.73 0.60 18.61
N LEU A 20 -4.95 1.06 18.89
CA LEU A 20 -6.07 0.17 19.23
C LEU A 20 -6.43 -0.75 18.07
N PHE A 21 -6.44 -0.23 16.84
CA PHE A 21 -6.65 -1.02 15.65
C PHE A 21 -5.59 -2.11 15.50
N ALA A 22 -4.31 -1.77 15.71
CA ALA A 22 -3.21 -2.73 15.70
C ALA A 22 -3.36 -3.82 16.77
N PHE A 23 -3.76 -3.45 17.99
CA PHE A 23 -3.93 -4.37 19.11
C PHE A 23 -5.13 -5.30 18.90
N PHE A 24 -6.27 -4.79 18.45
CA PHE A 24 -7.44 -5.62 18.15
C PHE A 24 -7.26 -6.50 16.92
N ASN A 25 -6.47 -6.04 15.93
CA ASN A 25 -6.08 -6.85 14.78
C ASN A 25 -4.79 -7.64 15.01
N TRP A 26 -4.36 -7.80 16.27
CA TRP A 26 -3.23 -8.66 16.64
C TRP A 26 -3.59 -10.15 16.53
N HIS A 27 -4.89 -10.48 16.52
CA HIS A 27 -5.34 -11.83 16.24
C HIS A 27 -4.85 -12.28 14.87
N SER A 28 -4.16 -13.42 14.85
CA SER A 28 -3.68 -14.04 13.62
C SER A 28 -4.85 -14.50 12.77
N VAL A 29 -4.96 -13.93 11.57
CA VAL A 29 -5.89 -14.37 10.53
C VAL A 29 -5.18 -15.34 9.59
N GLU A 30 -5.93 -16.25 9.01
CA GLU A 30 -5.40 -17.16 7.99
C GLU A 30 -5.49 -16.47 6.62
N VAL A 31 -4.33 -16.25 6.01
CA VAL A 31 -4.19 -15.63 4.70
C VAL A 31 -3.94 -16.72 3.68
N ASN A 32 -4.91 -16.92 2.78
CA ASN A 32 -4.79 -17.87 1.69
C ASN A 32 -4.21 -17.16 0.46
N PHE A 33 -2.99 -17.53 0.09
CA PHE A 33 -2.38 -17.16 -1.19
C PHE A 33 -2.71 -18.20 -2.26
N LEU A 34 -2.32 -17.93 -3.50
CA LEU A 34 -2.62 -18.78 -4.66
C LEU A 34 -2.12 -20.23 -4.52
N ILE A 35 -1.02 -20.46 -3.81
CA ILE A 35 -0.40 -21.79 -3.69
C ILE A 35 -0.10 -22.21 -2.24
N PHE A 36 -0.29 -21.34 -1.25
CA PHE A 36 0.01 -21.61 0.15
C PHE A 36 -0.84 -20.76 1.08
N SER A 37 -0.92 -21.13 2.35
CA SER A 37 -1.63 -20.36 3.37
C SER A 37 -0.72 -20.07 4.56
N VAL A 38 -0.82 -18.88 5.14
CA VAL A 38 -0.02 -18.44 6.28
C VAL A 38 -0.92 -17.77 7.31
N ARG A 39 -0.71 -18.10 8.59
CA ARG A 39 -1.35 -17.40 9.71
C ARG A 39 -0.48 -16.25 10.18
N MET A 40 -1.00 -15.04 10.08
CA MET A 40 -0.32 -13.82 10.53
C MET A 40 -1.33 -12.76 10.97
N PRO A 41 -0.95 -11.82 11.86
CA PRO A 41 -1.81 -10.68 12.18
C PRO A 41 -2.12 -9.86 10.93
N ALA A 42 -3.36 -9.41 10.78
CA ALA A 42 -3.79 -8.64 9.60
C ALA A 42 -2.96 -7.35 9.42
N LEU A 43 -2.52 -6.74 10.51
CA LEU A 43 -1.65 -5.57 10.49
C LEU A 43 -0.33 -5.84 9.74
N VAL A 44 0.28 -7.01 9.96
CA VAL A 44 1.54 -7.39 9.31
C VAL A 44 1.33 -7.48 7.81
N LEU A 45 0.23 -8.09 7.36
CA LEU A 45 -0.12 -8.19 5.95
C LEU A 45 -0.28 -6.81 5.30
N ILE A 46 -0.98 -5.88 5.97
CA ILE A 46 -1.18 -4.51 5.48
C ILE A 46 0.16 -3.78 5.34
N LEU A 47 1.04 -3.85 6.34
CA LEU A 47 2.34 -3.19 6.31
C LEU A 47 3.24 -3.76 5.19
N VAL A 48 3.28 -5.08 5.04
CA VAL A 48 4.04 -5.73 3.96
C VAL A 48 3.51 -5.30 2.59
N SER A 49 2.18 -5.28 2.42
CA SER A 49 1.54 -4.86 1.16
C SER A 49 1.84 -3.40 0.82
N LEU A 50 1.84 -2.51 1.82
CA LEU A 50 2.21 -1.11 1.65
C LEU A 50 3.66 -0.97 1.18
N VAL A 51 4.59 -1.68 1.82
CA VAL A 51 6.02 -1.64 1.48
C VAL A 51 6.24 -2.16 0.06
N ILE A 52 5.59 -3.27 -0.32
CA ILE A 52 5.67 -3.81 -1.68
C ILE A 52 5.14 -2.81 -2.70
N GLY A 53 3.99 -2.17 -2.44
CA GLY A 53 3.43 -1.15 -3.33
C GLY A 53 4.36 0.05 -3.53
N ILE A 54 4.99 0.55 -2.46
CA ILE A 54 5.98 1.63 -2.53
C ILE A 54 7.22 1.18 -3.33
N ALA A 55 7.74 -0.01 -3.04
CA ALA A 55 8.91 -0.55 -3.73
C ALA A 55 8.68 -0.69 -5.24
N ILE A 56 7.54 -1.26 -5.64
CA ILE A 56 7.11 -1.35 -7.05
C ILE A 56 7.03 0.07 -7.64
N GLY A 57 6.36 1.00 -6.96
CA GLY A 57 6.24 2.39 -7.43
C GLY A 57 7.57 3.13 -7.62
N TRP A 58 8.59 2.81 -6.82
CA TRP A 58 9.94 3.37 -6.99
C TRP A 58 10.74 2.72 -8.12
N ILE A 59 10.57 1.41 -8.32
CA ILE A 59 11.27 0.68 -9.39
C ILE A 59 10.75 1.09 -10.76
N PHE A 60 9.42 1.23 -10.92
CA PHE A 60 8.82 1.61 -12.19
C PHE A 60 8.83 3.14 -12.37
N LYS A 61 9.81 3.66 -13.10
CA LYS A 61 9.81 5.08 -13.50
C LYS A 61 8.65 5.34 -14.48
N ARG A 62 7.94 6.46 -14.28
CA ARG A 62 6.84 6.88 -15.19
C ARG A 62 7.26 6.99 -16.67
N SER A 63 8.55 7.22 -16.94
CA SER A 63 9.12 7.25 -18.29
C SER A 63 9.03 5.90 -19.01
N ASP A 64 9.21 4.80 -18.30
CA ASP A 64 9.28 3.47 -18.90
C ASP A 64 7.86 2.99 -19.23
N VAL A 65 6.90 3.29 -18.38
CA VAL A 65 5.47 3.05 -18.63
C VAL A 65 4.99 3.84 -19.86
N ARG A 66 5.40 5.10 -20.02
CA ARG A 66 5.03 5.91 -21.18
C ARG A 66 5.56 5.33 -22.49
N LYS A 67 6.82 4.86 -22.51
CA LYS A 67 7.41 4.23 -23.70
C LYS A 67 6.66 2.98 -24.11
N ILE A 68 6.33 2.10 -23.16
CA ILE A 68 5.57 0.87 -23.43
C ILE A 68 4.19 1.18 -24.03
N VAL A 69 3.51 2.21 -23.51
CA VAL A 69 2.19 2.63 -24.02
C VAL A 69 2.30 3.24 -25.43
N GLU A 70 3.32 4.07 -25.68
CA GLU A 70 3.54 4.67 -27.00
C GLU A 70 3.92 3.62 -28.05
N GLU A 71 4.78 2.66 -27.71
CA GLU A 71 5.15 1.54 -28.58
C GLU A 71 3.94 0.64 -28.90
N ALA A 72 3.14 0.28 -27.90
CA ALA A 72 1.92 -0.51 -28.11
C ALA A 72 0.88 0.24 -28.97
N ARG A 73 0.79 1.57 -28.83
CA ARG A 73 -0.10 2.41 -29.64
C ARG A 73 0.39 2.52 -31.09
N ALA A 74 1.71 2.63 -31.30
CA ALA A 74 2.31 2.67 -32.63
C ALA A 74 2.14 1.35 -33.39
N GLU A 75 2.30 0.19 -32.73
CA GLU A 75 2.01 -1.13 -33.34
C GLU A 75 0.52 -1.27 -33.71
N ALA A 76 -0.39 -0.81 -32.84
CA ALA A 76 -1.82 -0.88 -33.12
C ALA A 76 -2.22 -0.01 -34.32
N GLU A 77 -1.66 1.19 -34.46
CA GLU A 77 -1.88 2.08 -35.61
C GLU A 77 -1.27 1.53 -36.90
N GLN A 78 -0.15 0.80 -36.83
CA GLN A 78 0.42 0.12 -37.99
C GLN A 78 -0.40 -1.08 -38.46
N ARG A 79 -1.06 -1.81 -37.55
CA ARG A 79 -1.92 -2.95 -37.92
C ARG A 79 -3.25 -2.54 -38.55
N LEU A 80 -3.66 -1.29 -38.36
CA LEU A 80 -4.91 -0.73 -38.91
C LEU A 80 -4.71 -0.04 -40.26
N LYS A 81 -3.46 0.15 -40.71
CA LYS A 81 -3.09 0.68 -42.03
C LYS A 81 -2.76 -0.45 -42.99
#